data_AF-A0A7X5L958-F1
#
_entry.id   AF-A0A7X5L958-F1
#
_cell.length_a   1.000
_cell.length_b   1.000
_cell.length_c   1.000
_cell.angle_alpha   90.00
_cell.angle_beta   90.00
_cell.angle_gamma   90.00
#
_symmetry.space_group_name_H-M   'P 1'
#
loop_
_entity.id
_entity.type
_entity.pdbx_description
1 polymer ?
#
loop_
_entity_poly.entity_id
_entity_poly.type
_entity_poly.pdbx_seq_one_letter_code
_entity_poly.pdbx_strand_id
1 'polypeptide(L)'
;MSYEDLILLHPWIDLVLELFKGVMPTLVALLAIFLNNSFAKERELKYRKKSLQLDYYTKMLNWFHDIKNDIMEVSRDLENSLNKQNPNDRYNRFNDFMKSISNMNTNFVSWKDTYSAMLEIYSCDIELSQLKKEISNCSDNLIKIGKQYISEADTTMATDEINDIVIKTNTAIDECIRLLLKEMNTLY
;
A
#
# COMPACT_ATOMS: atom_id res chain seq x y z
N MET A 1 66.83 7.70 23.43
CA MET A 1 67.11 7.53 21.99
C MET A 1 66.34 8.64 21.29
N SER A 2 67.06 9.62 20.76
CA SER A 2 66.47 10.75 20.02
C SER A 2 66.07 10.30 18.60
N TYR A 3 65.26 11.09 17.91
CA TYR A 3 64.89 10.82 16.50
C TYR A 3 66.13 10.77 15.59
N GLU A 4 67.13 11.61 15.89
CA GLU A 4 68.43 11.63 15.20
C GLU A 4 69.25 10.36 15.46
N ASP A 5 69.23 9.81 16.69
CA ASP A 5 69.91 8.55 17.02
C ASP A 5 69.32 7.35 16.27
N LEU A 6 68.02 7.40 15.94
CA LEU A 6 67.27 6.31 15.31
C LEU A 6 67.48 6.28 13.79
N ILE A 7 67.59 7.46 13.16
CA ILE A 7 67.94 7.60 11.74
C ILE A 7 69.40 7.19 11.48
N LEU A 8 70.31 7.53 12.40
CA LEU A 8 71.71 7.10 12.32
C LEU A 8 71.87 5.58 12.40
N LEU A 9 71.09 4.90 13.24
CA LEU A 9 71.12 3.43 13.34
C LEU A 9 70.46 2.74 12.13
N HIS A 10 69.39 3.33 11.59
CA HIS A 10 68.58 2.75 10.53
C HIS A 10 68.17 3.79 9.46
N PRO A 11 69.09 4.15 8.54
CA PRO A 11 68.87 5.20 7.54
C PRO A 11 67.71 4.90 6.57
N TRP A 12 67.42 3.62 6.38
CA TRP A 12 66.31 3.15 5.55
C TRP A 12 64.93 3.54 6.12
N ILE A 13 64.82 3.79 7.43
CA ILE A 13 63.58 4.23 8.07
C ILE A 13 63.21 5.65 7.61
N ASP A 14 64.19 6.54 7.48
CA ASP A 14 63.96 7.92 7.01
C ASP A 14 63.54 7.95 5.54
N LEU A 15 64.21 7.13 4.71
CA LEU A 15 63.87 6.94 3.30
C LEU A 15 62.43 6.42 3.14
N VAL A 16 62.02 5.44 3.96
CA VAL A 16 60.66 4.89 3.96
C VAL A 16 59.65 5.93 4.41
N LEU A 17 59.95 6.74 5.43
CA LEU A 17 59.07 7.80 5.92
C LEU A 17 58.87 8.92 4.89
N GLU A 18 59.91 9.32 4.15
CA GLU A 18 59.80 10.27 3.05
C GLU A 18 58.98 9.72 1.87
N LEU A 19 59.23 8.46 1.48
CA LEU A 19 58.42 7.77 0.48
C LEU A 19 56.96 7.67 0.91
N PHE A 20 56.71 7.37 2.19
CA PHE A 20 55.37 7.31 2.75
C PHE A 20 54.71 8.69 2.70
N LYS A 21 55.39 9.77 3.10
CA LYS A 21 54.87 11.14 2.98
C LYS A 21 54.49 11.52 1.54
N GLY A 22 55.22 11.01 0.54
CA GLY A 22 54.91 11.23 -0.88
C GLY A 22 53.69 10.44 -1.38
N VAL A 23 53.52 9.19 -0.93
CA VAL A 23 52.48 8.25 -1.43
C VAL A 23 51.19 8.31 -0.59
N MET A 24 51.27 8.68 0.70
CA MET A 24 50.16 8.75 1.64
C MET A 24 49.00 9.63 1.13
N PRO A 25 49.24 10.84 0.57
CA PRO A 25 48.14 11.69 0.10
C PRO A 25 47.33 11.03 -1.02
N THR A 26 47.99 10.33 -1.93
CA THR A 26 47.34 9.59 -3.02
C THR A 26 46.56 8.39 -2.50
N LEU A 27 47.12 7.63 -1.56
CA LEU A 27 46.41 6.51 -0.92
C LEU A 27 45.17 6.98 -0.14
N VAL A 28 45.30 8.08 0.62
CA VAL A 28 44.18 8.69 1.35
C VAL A 28 43.12 9.19 0.38
N ALA A 29 43.51 9.82 -0.73
CA ALA A 29 42.57 10.25 -1.76
C ALA A 29 41.82 9.08 -2.40
N LEU A 30 42.53 8.00 -2.76
CA LEU A 30 41.91 6.79 -3.32
C LEU A 30 40.95 6.13 -2.32
N LEU A 31 41.34 6.05 -1.04
CA LEU A 31 40.48 5.53 0.02
C LEU A 31 39.23 6.40 0.19
N ALA A 32 39.37 7.72 0.18
CA ALA A 32 38.26 8.65 0.28
C ALA A 32 37.29 8.50 -0.90
N ILE A 33 37.80 8.36 -2.13
CA ILE A 33 36.98 8.08 -3.33
C ILE A 33 36.25 6.76 -3.17
N PHE A 34 36.95 5.70 -2.74
CA PHE A 34 36.36 4.38 -2.55
C PHE A 34 35.22 4.40 -1.52
N LEU A 35 35.46 5.00 -0.34
CA LEU A 35 34.46 5.14 0.72
C LEU A 35 33.27 5.97 0.26
N ASN A 36 33.51 7.13 -0.37
CA ASN A 36 32.44 7.98 -0.86
C ASN A 36 31.58 7.26 -1.91
N ASN A 37 32.21 6.52 -2.83
CA ASN A 37 31.49 5.73 -3.83
C ASN A 37 30.69 4.58 -3.19
N SER A 38 31.25 3.91 -2.19
CA SER A 38 30.55 2.86 -1.44
C SER A 38 29.32 3.42 -0.71
N PHE A 39 29.48 4.52 0.03
CA PHE A 39 28.38 5.19 0.71
C PHE A 39 27.36 5.79 -0.25
N ALA A 40 27.79 6.27 -1.42
CA ALA A 40 26.87 6.73 -2.47
C ALA A 40 26.00 5.58 -2.99
N LYS A 41 26.61 4.43 -3.30
CA LYS A 41 25.89 3.23 -3.75
C LYS A 41 24.91 2.72 -2.70
N GLU A 42 25.30 2.68 -1.43
CA GLU A 42 24.43 2.26 -0.34
C GLU A 42 23.24 3.21 -0.15
N ARG A 43 23.49 4.53 -0.16
CA ARG A 43 22.42 5.53 -0.12
C ARG A 43 21.47 5.37 -1.30
N GLU A 44 21.99 5.22 -2.50
CA GLU A 44 21.18 5.03 -3.71
C GLU A 44 20.28 3.80 -3.61
N LEU A 45 20.82 2.67 -3.15
CA LEU A 45 20.02 1.45 -2.93
C LEU A 45 18.91 1.68 -1.90
N LYS A 46 19.21 2.39 -0.80
CA LYS A 46 18.21 2.74 0.22
C LYS A 46 17.11 3.63 -0.36
N TYR A 47 17.48 4.65 -1.14
CA TYR A 47 16.51 5.52 -1.81
C TYR A 47 15.65 4.77 -2.82
N ARG A 48 16.24 3.88 -3.64
CA ARG A 48 15.49 3.04 -4.57
C ARG A 48 14.49 2.13 -3.86
N LYS A 49 14.88 1.50 -2.74
CA LYS A 49 13.97 0.68 -1.93
C LYS A 49 12.79 1.50 -1.37
N LYS A 50 13.08 2.67 -0.77
CA LYS A 50 12.03 3.59 -0.28
C LYS A 50 11.11 4.05 -1.40
N SER A 51 11.67 4.40 -2.56
CA SER A 51 10.90 4.83 -3.73
C SER A 51 9.97 3.71 -4.24
N LEU A 52 10.46 2.46 -4.28
CA LEU A 52 9.64 1.33 -4.68
C LEU A 52 8.51 1.07 -3.68
N GLN A 53 8.82 1.14 -2.38
CA GLN A 53 7.81 1.00 -1.32
C GLN A 53 6.72 2.07 -1.43
N LEU A 54 7.10 3.33 -1.67
CA LEU A 54 6.16 4.43 -1.87
C LEU A 54 5.28 4.24 -3.12
N ASP A 55 5.84 3.74 -4.22
CA ASP A 55 5.08 3.40 -5.44
C ASP A 55 4.02 2.32 -5.15
N TYR A 56 4.37 1.27 -4.41
CA TYR A 56 3.41 0.25 -4.00
C TYR A 56 2.33 0.80 -3.07
N TYR A 57 2.68 1.62 -2.09
CA TYR A 57 1.69 2.26 -1.22
C TYR A 57 0.75 3.17 -2.01
N THR A 58 1.26 3.91 -3.00
CA THR A 58 0.41 4.73 -3.87
C THR A 58 -0.57 3.88 -4.69
N LYS A 59 -0.11 2.76 -5.25
CA LYS A 59 -0.98 1.81 -5.96
C LYS A 59 -2.06 1.21 -5.05
N MET A 60 -1.69 0.86 -3.82
CA MET A 60 -2.62 0.31 -2.85
C MET A 60 -3.66 1.34 -2.39
N LEU A 61 -3.25 2.62 -2.26
CA LEU A 61 -4.17 3.72 -1.98
C LEU A 61 -5.21 3.88 -3.10
N ASN A 62 -4.77 3.86 -4.36
CA ASN A 62 -5.68 3.88 -5.51
C ASN A 62 -6.62 2.67 -5.49
N TRP A 63 -6.10 1.48 -5.20
CA TRP A 63 -6.93 0.29 -5.07
C TRP A 63 -7.99 0.40 -3.95
N PHE A 64 -7.68 1.01 -2.80
CA PHE A 64 -8.69 1.29 -1.78
C PHE A 64 -9.77 2.25 -2.28
N HIS A 65 -9.39 3.28 -3.05
CA HIS A 65 -10.36 4.18 -3.66
C HIS A 65 -11.25 3.47 -4.70
N ASP A 66 -10.67 2.58 -5.51
CA ASP A 66 -11.43 1.77 -6.47
C ASP A 66 -12.44 0.88 -5.75
N ILE A 67 -12.08 0.24 -4.62
CA ILE A 67 -13.02 -0.54 -3.81
C ILE A 67 -14.18 0.34 -3.29
N LYS A 68 -13.91 1.57 -2.83
CA LYS A 68 -14.97 2.49 -2.38
C LYS A 68 -15.92 2.83 -3.53
N ASN A 69 -15.38 3.03 -4.73
CA ASN A 69 -16.19 3.28 -5.92
C ASN A 69 -17.04 2.06 -6.28
N ASP A 70 -16.47 0.85 -6.25
CA ASP A 70 -17.20 -0.40 -6.50
C ASP A 70 -18.35 -0.58 -5.51
N ILE A 71 -18.13 -0.33 -4.21
CA ILE A 71 -19.19 -0.41 -3.18
C ILE A 71 -20.33 0.56 -3.48
N MET A 72 -19.99 1.80 -3.87
CA MET A 72 -20.96 2.83 -4.17
C MET A 72 -21.71 2.59 -5.49
N GLU A 73 -21.07 1.97 -6.48
CA GLU A 73 -21.73 1.52 -7.70
C GLU A 73 -22.72 0.40 -7.40
N VAL A 74 -22.28 -0.62 -6.66
CA VAL A 74 -23.12 -1.75 -6.22
C VAL A 74 -24.33 -1.27 -5.41
N SER A 75 -24.14 -0.31 -4.50
CA SER A 75 -25.26 0.22 -3.69
C SER A 75 -26.27 0.96 -4.55
N ARG A 76 -25.81 1.77 -5.52
CA ARG A 76 -26.67 2.47 -6.47
C ARG A 76 -27.42 1.51 -7.39
N ASP A 77 -26.79 0.43 -7.83
CA ASP A 77 -27.46 -0.59 -8.65
C ASP A 77 -28.60 -1.25 -7.89
N LEU A 78 -28.42 -1.50 -6.59
CA LEU A 78 -29.49 -2.00 -5.73
C LEU A 78 -30.63 -1.00 -5.58
N GLU A 79 -30.34 0.26 -5.26
CA GLU A 79 -31.36 1.32 -5.17
C GLU A 79 -32.12 1.47 -6.49
N ASN A 80 -31.39 1.50 -7.61
CA ASN A 80 -31.95 1.59 -8.96
C ASN A 80 -32.87 0.41 -9.29
N SER A 81 -32.55 -0.77 -8.77
CA SER A 81 -33.38 -1.97 -8.89
C SER A 81 -34.67 -1.82 -8.09
N LEU A 82 -34.58 -1.40 -6.82
CA LEU A 82 -35.73 -1.31 -5.91
C LEU A 82 -36.70 -0.19 -6.30
N ASN A 83 -36.19 0.92 -6.85
CA ASN A 83 -36.98 2.09 -7.22
C ASN A 83 -37.81 1.93 -8.51
N LYS A 84 -37.75 0.80 -9.22
CA LYS A 84 -38.59 0.60 -10.41
C LYS A 84 -40.04 0.36 -9.99
N GLN A 85 -40.99 0.89 -10.77
CA GLN A 85 -42.42 0.65 -10.50
C GLN A 85 -42.89 -0.71 -11.02
N ASN A 86 -42.32 -1.18 -12.13
CA ASN A 86 -42.69 -2.45 -12.74
C ASN A 86 -41.90 -3.61 -12.09
N PRO A 87 -42.58 -4.64 -11.54
CA PRO A 87 -41.93 -5.80 -10.93
C PRO A 87 -40.93 -6.51 -11.86
N ASN A 88 -41.23 -6.67 -13.15
CA ASN A 88 -40.32 -7.34 -14.08
C ASN A 88 -39.03 -6.53 -14.28
N ASP A 89 -39.14 -5.20 -14.32
CA ASP A 89 -37.97 -4.32 -14.45
C ASP A 89 -37.13 -4.33 -13.17
N ARG A 90 -37.75 -4.47 -11.99
CA ARG A 90 -37.04 -4.68 -10.72
C ARG A 90 -36.18 -5.94 -10.78
N TYR A 91 -36.77 -7.08 -11.13
CA TYR A 91 -36.03 -8.34 -11.19
C TYR A 91 -34.90 -8.32 -12.23
N ASN A 92 -35.11 -7.68 -13.39
CA ASN A 92 -34.06 -7.53 -14.39
C ASN A 92 -32.88 -6.71 -13.86
N ARG A 93 -33.16 -5.57 -13.21
CA ARG A 93 -32.12 -4.73 -12.59
C ARG A 93 -31.46 -5.39 -11.38
N PHE A 94 -32.18 -6.24 -10.67
CA PHE A 94 -31.61 -7.02 -9.58
C PHE A 94 -30.53 -7.99 -10.09
N ASN A 95 -30.70 -8.56 -11.28
CA ASN A 95 -29.66 -9.38 -11.90
C ASN A 95 -28.41 -8.56 -12.27
N ASP A 96 -28.59 -7.32 -12.75
CA ASP A 96 -27.47 -6.39 -12.98
C ASP A 96 -26.73 -6.11 -11.66
N PHE A 97 -27.46 -5.82 -10.57
CA PHE A 97 -26.89 -5.66 -9.23
C PHE A 97 -26.09 -6.90 -8.78
N MET A 98 -26.62 -8.11 -8.98
CA MET A 98 -25.90 -9.34 -8.63
C MET A 98 -24.59 -9.49 -9.42
N LYS A 99 -24.56 -9.04 -10.67
CA LYS A 99 -23.34 -9.00 -11.48
C LYS A 99 -22.35 -7.98 -10.92
N SER A 100 -22.80 -6.79 -10.52
CA SER A 100 -21.95 -5.78 -9.88
C SER A 100 -21.34 -6.27 -8.56
N ILE A 101 -22.11 -6.98 -7.72
CA ILE A 101 -21.58 -7.66 -6.52
C ILE A 101 -20.45 -8.63 -6.88
N SER A 102 -20.65 -9.45 -7.91
CA SER A 102 -19.63 -10.41 -8.35
C SER A 102 -18.36 -9.71 -8.84
N ASN A 103 -18.51 -8.60 -9.56
CA ASN A 103 -17.39 -7.81 -10.07
C ASN A 103 -16.59 -7.19 -8.91
N MET A 104 -17.25 -6.52 -7.97
CA MET A 104 -16.62 -5.93 -6.78
C MET A 104 -15.80 -6.98 -6.00
N ASN A 105 -16.38 -8.15 -5.75
CA ASN A 105 -15.68 -9.22 -5.02
C ASN A 105 -14.47 -9.76 -5.80
N THR A 106 -14.57 -9.85 -7.13
CA THR A 106 -13.47 -10.28 -8.00
C THR A 106 -12.35 -9.25 -8.00
N ASN A 107 -12.69 -7.96 -8.15
CA ASN A 107 -11.75 -6.85 -8.13
C ASN A 107 -10.98 -6.82 -6.80
N PHE A 108 -11.67 -6.98 -5.67
CA PHE A 108 -11.01 -7.06 -4.37
C PHE A 108 -10.04 -8.26 -4.29
N VAL A 109 -10.50 -9.47 -4.61
CA VAL A 109 -9.67 -10.68 -4.47
C VAL A 109 -8.44 -10.64 -5.38
N SER A 110 -8.56 -10.08 -6.58
CA SER A 110 -7.46 -10.06 -7.58
C SER A 110 -6.17 -9.40 -7.08
N TRP A 111 -6.28 -8.40 -6.21
CA TRP A 111 -5.11 -7.67 -5.69
C TRP A 111 -4.80 -7.98 -4.23
N LYS A 112 -5.76 -8.53 -3.47
CA LYS A 112 -5.62 -8.75 -2.02
C LYS A 112 -4.38 -9.56 -1.68
N ASP A 113 -4.12 -10.67 -2.37
CA ASP A 113 -2.98 -11.55 -2.06
C ASP A 113 -1.64 -10.88 -2.38
N THR A 114 -1.57 -10.17 -3.51
CA THR A 114 -0.38 -9.37 -3.89
C THR A 114 -0.08 -8.32 -2.83
N TYR A 115 -1.06 -7.51 -2.44
CA TYR A 115 -0.83 -6.46 -1.45
C TYR A 115 -0.61 -7.01 -0.04
N SER A 116 -1.19 -8.16 0.32
CA SER A 116 -0.89 -8.83 1.60
C SER A 116 0.61 -9.18 1.68
N ALA A 117 1.16 -9.78 0.63
CA ALA A 117 2.59 -10.10 0.58
C ALA A 117 3.47 -8.84 0.66
N MET A 118 3.07 -7.76 0.00
CA MET A 118 3.82 -6.49 0.08
C MET A 118 3.78 -5.87 1.48
N LEU A 119 2.62 -5.91 2.15
CA LEU A 119 2.48 -5.42 3.53
C LEU A 119 3.36 -6.23 4.49
N GLU A 120 3.43 -7.55 4.33
CA GLU A 120 4.33 -8.43 5.11
C GLU A 120 5.81 -8.06 4.89
N ILE A 121 6.24 -7.92 3.63
CA ILE A 121 7.63 -7.56 3.28
C ILE A 121 8.04 -6.24 3.94
N TYR A 122 7.13 -5.27 4.02
CA TYR A 122 7.37 -3.95 4.59
C TYR A 122 6.96 -3.81 6.06
N SER A 123 6.53 -4.90 6.71
CA SER A 123 6.11 -4.92 8.13
C SER A 123 5.03 -3.90 8.45
N CYS A 124 4.04 -3.76 7.56
CA CYS A 124 2.90 -2.87 7.71
C CYS A 124 1.73 -3.61 8.39
N ASP A 125 1.18 -3.02 9.46
CA ASP A 125 0.10 -3.60 10.26
C ASP A 125 -1.28 -3.30 9.66
N ILE A 126 -1.51 -3.75 8.42
CA ILE A 126 -2.80 -3.63 7.74
C ILE A 126 -3.35 -5.03 7.46
N GLU A 127 -4.46 -5.36 8.12
CA GLU A 127 -5.12 -6.66 7.98
C GLU A 127 -6.11 -6.69 6.81
N LEU A 128 -5.62 -6.97 5.59
CA LEU A 128 -6.48 -7.10 4.41
C LEU A 128 -7.47 -8.29 4.50
N SER A 129 -7.20 -9.27 5.36
CA SER A 129 -8.11 -10.36 5.69
C SER A 129 -9.36 -9.86 6.42
N GLN A 130 -9.20 -8.91 7.33
CA GLN A 130 -10.31 -8.28 8.04
C GLN A 130 -11.12 -7.39 7.10
N LEU A 131 -10.44 -6.63 6.23
CA LEU A 131 -11.13 -5.84 5.20
C LEU A 131 -11.95 -6.72 4.24
N LYS A 132 -11.41 -7.88 3.84
CA LYS A 132 -12.14 -8.88 3.03
C LYS A 132 -13.46 -9.28 3.69
N LYS A 133 -13.42 -9.51 5.01
CA LYS A 133 -14.60 -9.91 5.78
C LYS A 133 -15.64 -8.80 5.77
N GLU A 134 -15.24 -7.54 5.97
CA GLU A 134 -16.18 -6.41 5.91
C GLU A 134 -16.81 -6.24 4.51
N ILE A 135 -16.05 -6.41 3.42
CA ILE A 135 -16.59 -6.37 2.05
C ILE A 135 -17.54 -7.54 1.77
N SER A 136 -17.23 -8.73 2.30
CA SER A 136 -18.10 -9.90 2.19
C SER A 136 -19.42 -9.64 2.95
N ASN A 137 -19.34 -9.11 4.17
CA ASN A 137 -20.52 -8.72 4.96
C ASN A 137 -21.35 -7.65 4.24
N CYS A 138 -20.70 -6.66 3.63
CA CYS A 138 -21.37 -5.64 2.81
C CYS A 138 -22.17 -6.31 1.68
N SER A 139 -21.53 -7.19 0.91
CA SER A 139 -22.18 -7.93 -0.18
C SER A 139 -23.39 -8.73 0.31
N ASP A 140 -23.22 -9.52 1.37
CA ASP A 140 -24.27 -10.37 1.91
C ASP A 140 -25.47 -9.57 2.43
N ASN A 141 -25.20 -8.44 3.10
CA ASN A 141 -26.25 -7.59 3.63
C ASN A 141 -27.01 -6.86 2.51
N LEU A 142 -26.32 -6.35 1.48
CA LEU A 142 -26.98 -5.74 0.32
C LEU A 142 -27.84 -6.75 -0.44
N ILE A 143 -27.36 -7.99 -0.63
CA ILE A 143 -28.17 -9.08 -1.20
C ILE A 143 -29.41 -9.36 -0.35
N LYS A 144 -29.26 -9.36 0.98
CA LYS A 144 -30.38 -9.61 1.91
C LYS A 144 -31.45 -8.51 1.79
N ILE A 145 -31.05 -7.23 1.78
CA ILE A 145 -31.96 -6.10 1.56
C ILE A 145 -32.68 -6.27 0.22
N GLY A 146 -31.92 -6.53 -0.84
CA GLY A 146 -32.50 -6.72 -2.16
C GLY A 146 -33.57 -7.82 -2.19
N LYS A 147 -33.27 -8.99 -1.62
CA LYS A 147 -34.24 -10.10 -1.52
C LYS A 147 -35.47 -9.75 -0.68
N GLN A 148 -35.30 -8.95 0.36
CA GLN A 148 -36.39 -8.53 1.24
C GLN A 148 -37.34 -7.55 0.54
N TYR A 149 -36.81 -6.56 -0.17
CA TYR A 149 -37.60 -5.44 -0.70
C TYR A 149 -37.99 -5.58 -2.19
N ILE A 150 -37.45 -6.55 -2.94
CA ILE A 150 -37.70 -6.67 -4.39
C ILE A 150 -39.19 -6.81 -4.75
N SER A 151 -39.96 -7.50 -3.91
CA SER A 151 -41.40 -7.72 -4.09
C SER A 151 -42.28 -6.70 -3.37
N GLU A 152 -41.70 -5.81 -2.56
CA GLU A 152 -42.45 -4.89 -1.69
C GLU A 152 -42.90 -3.64 -2.44
N ALA A 153 -44.12 -3.16 -2.17
CA ALA A 153 -44.63 -1.96 -2.83
C ALA A 153 -43.92 -0.68 -2.34
N ASP A 154 -43.50 -0.66 -1.08
CA ASP A 154 -42.76 0.43 -0.44
C ASP A 154 -41.33 -0.04 -0.10
N THR A 155 -40.35 0.70 -0.61
CA THR A 155 -38.92 0.42 -0.43
C THR A 155 -38.19 1.56 0.25
N THR A 156 -38.90 2.51 0.86
CA THR A 156 -38.30 3.73 1.45
C THR A 156 -37.25 3.38 2.51
N MET A 157 -37.52 2.37 3.34
CA MET A 157 -36.59 1.90 4.37
C MET A 157 -35.33 1.25 3.81
N ALA A 158 -35.35 0.73 2.58
CA ALA A 158 -34.21 0.06 1.99
C ALA A 158 -33.04 1.04 1.77
N THR A 159 -33.31 2.29 1.41
CA THR A 159 -32.28 3.31 1.18
C THR A 159 -31.48 3.59 2.44
N ASP A 160 -32.15 3.73 3.59
CA ASP A 160 -31.48 3.99 4.87
C ASP A 160 -30.61 2.78 5.28
N GLU A 161 -31.15 1.55 5.15
CA GLU A 161 -30.41 0.32 5.43
C GLU A 161 -29.17 0.15 4.52
N ILE A 162 -29.30 0.49 3.23
CA ILE A 162 -28.19 0.46 2.27
C ILE A 162 -27.10 1.45 2.68
N ASN A 163 -27.49 2.68 3.01
CA ASN A 163 -26.55 3.73 3.41
C ASN A 163 -25.78 3.35 4.68
N ASP A 164 -26.43 2.76 5.68
CA ASP A 164 -25.77 2.31 6.91
C ASP A 164 -24.69 1.26 6.63
N ILE A 165 -24.96 0.29 5.75
CA ILE A 165 -23.99 -0.74 5.34
C ILE A 165 -22.80 -0.11 4.60
N VAL A 166 -23.08 0.81 3.68
CA VAL A 166 -22.05 1.49 2.89
C VAL A 166 -21.16 2.35 3.78
N ILE A 167 -21.74 3.11 4.72
CA ILE A 167 -20.99 3.94 5.67
C ILE A 167 -20.09 3.06 6.54
N LYS A 168 -20.61 1.95 7.09
CA LYS A 168 -19.82 1.03 7.90
C LYS A 168 -18.63 0.47 7.12
N THR A 169 -18.84 0.04 5.88
CA THR A 169 -17.79 -0.54 5.04
C THR A 169 -16.74 0.50 4.65
N ASN A 170 -17.19 1.71 4.28
CA ASN A 170 -16.29 2.82 3.97
C ASN A 170 -15.43 3.22 5.18
N THR A 171 -15.98 3.16 6.39
CA THR A 171 -15.21 3.43 7.63
C THR A 171 -14.06 2.44 7.79
N ALA A 172 -14.29 1.16 7.49
CA ALA A 172 -13.22 0.14 7.54
C ALA A 172 -12.14 0.38 6.48
N ILE A 173 -12.52 0.85 5.28
CA ILE A 173 -11.56 1.20 4.22
C ILE A 173 -10.76 2.45 4.62
N ASP A 174 -11.42 3.48 5.17
CA ASP A 174 -10.78 4.71 5.59
C ASP A 174 -9.75 4.47 6.71
N GLU A 175 -10.00 3.50 7.59
CA GLU A 175 -9.03 3.07 8.58
C GLU A 175 -7.78 2.43 7.92
N CYS A 176 -7.96 1.58 6.91
CA CYS A 176 -6.84 1.02 6.15
C CYS A 176 -6.03 2.11 5.43
N ILE A 177 -6.72 3.08 4.83
CA ILE A 177 -6.10 4.26 4.19
C ILE A 177 -5.29 5.06 5.23
N ARG A 178 -5.86 5.31 6.41
CA ARG A 178 -5.19 6.05 7.49
C ARG A 178 -3.91 5.36 7.94
N LEU A 179 -3.93 4.05 8.12
CA LEU A 179 -2.76 3.25 8.46
C LEU A 179 -1.70 3.31 7.34
N LEU A 180 -2.12 3.17 6.08
CA LEU A 180 -1.21 3.24 4.94
C LEU A 180 -0.54 4.61 4.81
N LEU A 181 -1.30 5.70 4.97
CA LEU A 181 -0.76 7.06 4.93
C LEU A 181 0.22 7.32 6.07
N LYS A 182 -0.03 6.75 7.26
CA LYS A 182 0.92 6.82 8.38
C LYS A 182 2.24 6.15 8.00
N GLU A 183 2.21 4.98 7.37
CA GLU A 183 3.41 4.30 6.88
C GLU A 183 4.09 5.02 5.71
N MET A 184 3.33 5.67 4.82
CA MET A 184 3.93 6.52 3.79
C MET A 184 4.71 7.69 4.41
N ASN A 185 4.18 8.30 5.47
CA ASN A 185 4.82 9.42 6.15
C ASN A 185 6.14 9.05 6.85
N THR A 186 6.32 7.79 7.29
CA THR A 186 7.59 7.34 7.89
C THR A 186 8.71 7.13 6.86
N LEU A 187 8.37 7.08 5.57
CA LEU A 187 9.34 6.90 4.49
C LEU A 187 10.04 8.19 4.07
N TYR A 188 9.41 9.35 4.32
CA TYR A 188 9.98 10.68 4.13
C TYR A 188 10.97 11.00 5.25
#